data_AF-A0A4U7MY85-F1
#
_entry.id   AF-A0A4U7MY85-F1
#
_cell.length_a   1.000
_cell.length_b   1.000
_cell.length_c   1.000
_cell.angle_alpha   90.00
_cell.angle_beta   90.00
_cell.angle_gamma   90.00
#
_symmetry.space_group_name_H-M   'P 1'
#
loop_
_entity.id
_entity.type
_entity.pdbx_description
1 polymer ?
#
loop_
_entity_poly.entity_id
_entity_poly.type
_entity_poly.pdbx_seq_one_letter_code
_entity_poly.pdbx_strand_id
1 'polypeptide(L)'
;MGREIKIVVNDRMQSDYTYVLSAPCGSDFDDAFTPKYTPKQMLEMGVFEGKYLNDCTAEFPHDWFDGAKISAKPDVALNYFGIKSRQPLSVWREKGWIYGPDPRGWFQWYCRYYLGRRVPDIDKRQIARWKGFARHAGQIRANCYPGDVYCRPRQRQALLQWSYDPLI
;
A
#
# COMPACT_ATOMS: atom_id res chain seq x y z
N MET A 1 30.14 2.92 9.88
CA MET A 1 29.56 2.41 8.61
C MET A 1 28.54 1.35 8.96
N GLY A 2 27.25 1.67 8.90
CA GLY A 2 26.18 0.71 9.14
C GLY A 2 26.17 -0.34 8.01
N ARG A 3 25.84 -1.59 8.34
CA ARG A 3 25.70 -2.66 7.35
C ARG A 3 24.63 -2.28 6.33
N GLU A 4 25.01 -2.24 5.07
CA GLU A 4 24.09 -2.10 3.95
C GLU A 4 23.26 -3.39 3.85
N ILE A 5 21.95 -3.29 4.11
CA ILE A 5 21.05 -4.45 4.05
C ILE A 5 20.56 -4.59 2.61
N LYS A 6 20.94 -5.68 1.95
CA LYS A 6 20.49 -6.02 0.60
C LYS A 6 19.34 -7.01 0.66
N ILE A 7 18.24 -6.70 -0.04
CA ILE A 7 17.10 -7.60 -0.24
C ILE A 7 17.17 -8.19 -1.65
N VAL A 8 16.86 -9.49 -1.75
CA VAL A 8 16.70 -10.22 -3.00
C VAL A 8 15.25 -10.69 -3.10
N VAL A 9 14.58 -10.35 -4.19
CA VAL A 9 13.17 -10.64 -4.44
C VAL A 9 13.05 -11.70 -5.51
N ASN A 10 12.41 -12.80 -5.13
CA ASN A 10 12.03 -13.90 -6.02
C ASN A 10 10.56 -14.26 -5.72
N ASP A 11 9.65 -13.71 -6.51
CA ASP A 11 8.21 -13.93 -6.40
C ASP A 11 7.59 -14.20 -7.79
N ARG A 12 6.25 -14.23 -7.89
CA ARG A 12 5.57 -14.48 -9.17
C ARG A 12 5.70 -13.35 -10.20
N MET A 13 6.10 -12.14 -9.79
CA MET A 13 6.19 -10.96 -10.65
C MET A 13 7.62 -10.51 -10.93
N GLN A 14 8.58 -10.88 -10.07
CA GLN A 14 9.98 -10.49 -10.18
C GLN A 14 10.90 -11.66 -9.84
N SER A 15 11.94 -11.84 -10.65
CA SER A 15 13.03 -12.80 -10.43
C SER A 15 14.35 -12.04 -10.35
N ASP A 16 15.19 -12.41 -9.39
CA ASP A 16 16.53 -11.82 -9.16
C ASP A 16 16.55 -10.28 -9.04
N TYR A 17 15.42 -9.67 -8.69
CA TYR A 17 15.37 -8.24 -8.42
C TYR A 17 16.01 -7.97 -7.06
N THR A 18 16.92 -7.00 -7.00
CA THR A 18 17.59 -6.64 -5.75
C THR A 18 17.52 -5.15 -5.47
N TYR A 19 17.48 -4.80 -4.20
CA TYR A 19 17.59 -3.42 -3.73
C TYR A 19 18.25 -3.35 -2.36
N VAL A 20 18.73 -2.16 -2.04
CA VAL A 20 19.36 -1.86 -0.76
C VAL A 20 18.41 -1.02 0.10
N LEU A 21 18.44 -1.26 1.41
CA LEU A 21 17.84 -0.39 2.42
C LEU A 21 18.87 0.67 2.82
N SER A 22 18.56 1.94 2.53
CA SER A 22 19.43 3.08 2.79
C SER A 22 18.94 3.98 3.93
N ALA A 23 17.74 3.74 4.44
CA ALA A 23 17.15 4.40 5.59
C ALA A 23 16.67 3.37 6.63
N PRO A 24 16.47 3.75 7.90
CA PRO A 24 15.91 2.86 8.89
C PRO A 24 14.45 2.50 8.57
N CYS A 25 14.04 1.30 8.97
CA CYS A 25 12.68 0.82 8.78
C CYS A 25 11.70 1.67 9.60
N GLY A 26 10.62 2.14 8.97
CA GLY A 26 9.56 2.91 9.61
C GLY A 26 9.93 4.36 9.95
N SER A 27 11.07 4.88 9.50
CA SER A 27 11.50 6.25 9.75
C SER A 27 12.11 6.92 8.50
N ASP A 28 12.55 8.17 8.67
CA ASP A 28 13.19 9.00 7.63
C ASP A 28 12.37 9.07 6.34
N PHE A 29 11.06 9.27 6.51
CA PHE A 29 10.17 9.53 5.39
C PHE A 29 10.35 10.98 4.93
N ASP A 30 10.06 11.22 3.66
CA ASP A 30 9.88 12.57 3.13
C ASP A 30 8.84 13.31 3.98
N ASP A 31 9.15 14.53 4.43
CA ASP A 31 8.28 15.32 5.31
C ASP A 31 6.86 15.49 4.77
N ALA A 32 6.72 15.40 3.45
CA ALA A 32 5.47 15.56 2.76
C ALA A 32 4.67 14.24 2.60
N PHE A 33 5.18 13.13 3.13
CA PHE A 33 4.55 11.82 3.14
C PHE A 33 4.24 11.34 4.56
N THR A 34 2.98 11.53 4.96
CA THR A 34 2.49 11.23 6.32
C THR A 34 1.36 10.20 6.28
N PRO A 35 1.65 8.94 5.92
CA PRO A 35 0.65 7.87 5.87
C PRO A 35 0.04 7.62 7.25
N LYS A 36 -1.27 7.38 7.31
CA LYS A 36 -2.01 7.15 8.55
C LYS A 36 -1.70 5.78 9.17
N TYR A 37 -1.48 4.77 8.34
CA TYR A 37 -1.29 3.38 8.74
C TYR A 37 0.03 2.82 8.20
N THR A 38 0.68 2.00 9.03
CA THR A 38 1.83 1.19 8.59
C THR A 38 1.36 0.07 7.65
N PRO A 39 2.25 -0.52 6.84
CA PRO A 39 1.91 -1.69 6.02
C PRO A 39 1.30 -2.83 6.84
N LYS A 40 1.86 -3.14 8.01
CA LYS A 40 1.33 -4.13 8.96
C LYS A 40 -0.12 -3.83 9.35
N GLN A 41 -0.41 -2.61 9.79
CA GLN A 41 -1.77 -2.20 10.16
C GLN A 41 -2.74 -2.31 8.97
N MET A 42 -2.32 -1.91 7.77
CA MET A 42 -3.16 -2.04 6.58
C MET A 42 -3.51 -3.51 6.28
N LEU A 43 -2.54 -4.41 6.39
CA LEU A 43 -2.73 -5.86 6.18
C LEU A 43 -3.68 -6.46 7.22
N GLU A 44 -3.55 -6.08 8.49
CA GLU A 44 -4.42 -6.51 9.60
C GLU A 44 -5.86 -5.98 9.43
N MET A 45 -6.01 -4.70 9.08
CA MET A 45 -7.33 -4.09 8.87
C MET A 45 -8.09 -4.73 7.70
N GLY A 46 -7.38 -5.11 6.63
CA GLY A 46 -7.97 -5.72 5.45
C GLY A 46 -7.95 -4.82 4.23
N VAL A 47 -7.03 -5.13 3.32
CA VAL A 47 -6.82 -4.41 2.07
C VAL A 47 -6.67 -5.37 0.90
N PHE A 48 -7.03 -4.88 -0.29
CA PHE A 48 -6.83 -5.57 -1.57
C PHE A 48 -7.30 -7.03 -1.61
N GLU A 49 -8.44 -7.28 -0.98
CA GLU A 49 -9.12 -8.59 -0.95
C GLU A 49 -8.24 -9.72 -0.39
N GLY A 50 -7.27 -9.36 0.46
CA GLY A 50 -6.25 -10.25 1.03
C GLY A 50 -5.28 -10.87 0.02
N LYS A 51 -5.39 -10.53 -1.26
CA LYS A 51 -4.65 -11.21 -2.33
C LYS A 51 -3.28 -10.59 -2.62
N TYR A 52 -3.07 -9.33 -2.24
CA TYR A 52 -2.06 -8.50 -2.90
C TYR A 52 -0.61 -8.84 -2.56
N LEU A 53 -0.30 -9.24 -1.32
CA LEU A 53 1.06 -9.68 -0.89
C LEU A 53 1.11 -11.18 -0.57
N ASN A 54 0.15 -11.97 -1.04
CA ASN A 54 -0.03 -13.34 -0.58
C ASN A 54 1.03 -14.34 -1.09
N ASP A 55 1.83 -13.94 -2.07
CA ASP A 55 2.83 -14.75 -2.78
C ASP A 55 4.23 -14.12 -2.74
N CYS A 56 4.42 -13.09 -1.92
CA CYS A 56 5.70 -12.40 -1.70
C CYS A 56 5.97 -12.13 -0.22
N THR A 57 5.42 -12.97 0.68
CA THR A 57 5.55 -12.78 2.14
C THR A 57 7.00 -12.84 2.61
N ALA A 58 7.85 -13.63 1.94
CA ALA A 58 9.28 -13.73 2.22
C ALA A 58 10.07 -12.44 1.96
N GLU A 59 9.51 -11.47 1.23
CA GLU A 59 10.15 -10.17 1.00
C GLU A 59 10.05 -9.25 2.23
N PHE A 60 9.03 -9.43 3.08
CA PHE A 60 8.69 -8.50 4.16
C PHE A 60 8.86 -9.13 5.55
N PRO A 61 8.98 -8.32 6.63
CA PRO A 61 9.06 -8.83 7.99
C PRO A 61 7.92 -9.79 8.31
N HIS A 62 8.25 -10.93 8.91
CA HIS A 62 7.26 -11.97 9.21
C HIS A 62 6.13 -11.45 10.12
N ASP A 63 6.46 -10.56 11.06
CA ASP A 63 5.50 -10.00 12.01
C ASP A 63 4.43 -9.12 11.34
N TRP A 64 4.64 -8.67 10.11
CA TRP A 64 3.61 -7.96 9.33
C TRP A 64 2.44 -8.86 8.94
N PHE A 65 2.67 -10.18 8.94
CA PHE A 65 1.67 -11.18 8.59
C PHE A 65 0.95 -11.78 9.80
N ASP A 66 1.38 -11.41 11.02
CA ASP A 66 0.67 -11.77 12.24
C ASP A 66 -0.66 -11.01 12.29
N GLY A 67 -1.79 -11.72 12.22
CA GLY A 67 -3.13 -11.12 12.15
C GLY A 67 -3.51 -10.51 10.80
N ALA A 68 -2.64 -10.60 9.79
CA ALA A 68 -2.94 -10.10 8.45
C ALA A 68 -4.07 -10.87 7.78
N LYS A 69 -4.98 -10.14 7.11
CA LYS A 69 -6.04 -10.74 6.30
C LYS A 69 -5.49 -11.11 4.92
N ILE A 70 -4.99 -12.34 4.78
CA ILE A 70 -4.40 -12.88 3.54
C ILE A 70 -5.29 -13.97 2.94
N SER A 71 -5.38 -14.02 1.61
CA SER A 71 -6.09 -15.07 0.89
C SER A 71 -5.37 -15.52 -0.38
N ALA A 72 -5.52 -16.80 -0.71
CA ALA A 72 -4.99 -17.42 -1.93
C ALA A 72 -5.66 -16.84 -3.20
N LYS A 73 -6.94 -16.50 -3.11
CA LYS A 73 -7.77 -15.90 -4.17
C LYS A 73 -8.33 -14.56 -3.65
N PRO A 74 -8.63 -13.58 -4.52
CA PRO A 74 -9.29 -12.36 -4.06
C PRO A 74 -10.59 -12.68 -3.31
N ASP A 75 -10.66 -12.27 -2.03
CA ASP A 75 -11.86 -12.36 -1.21
C ASP A 75 -12.26 -10.96 -0.71
N VAL A 76 -13.42 -10.48 -1.19
CA VAL A 76 -13.94 -9.15 -0.87
C VAL A 76 -14.33 -9.03 0.61
N ALA A 77 -14.70 -10.13 1.28
CA ALA A 77 -15.07 -10.12 2.69
C ALA A 77 -13.89 -9.79 3.61
N LEU A 78 -12.65 -9.98 3.14
CA LEU A 78 -11.45 -9.63 3.88
C LEU A 78 -11.11 -8.14 3.87
N ASN A 79 -11.68 -7.35 2.94
CA ASN A 79 -11.53 -5.90 2.97
C ASN A 79 -12.26 -5.33 4.20
N TYR A 80 -11.68 -4.29 4.84
CA TYR A 80 -12.26 -3.68 6.03
C TYR A 80 -13.74 -3.29 5.89
N PHE A 81 -14.13 -2.74 4.73
CA PHE A 81 -15.52 -2.36 4.43
C PHE A 81 -16.29 -3.43 3.64
N GLY A 82 -15.74 -4.65 3.50
CA GLY A 82 -16.40 -5.75 2.78
C GLY A 82 -16.73 -5.45 1.32
N ILE A 83 -15.98 -4.54 0.67
CA ILE A 83 -16.26 -4.08 -0.70
C ILE A 83 -15.00 -3.99 -1.55
N LYS A 84 -15.11 -4.30 -2.84
CA LYS A 84 -14.05 -4.09 -3.84
C LYS A 84 -13.94 -2.60 -4.20
N SER A 85 -12.72 -2.05 -4.12
CA SER A 85 -12.42 -0.65 -4.43
C SER A 85 -11.44 -0.46 -5.58
N ARG A 86 -10.57 -1.44 -5.84
CA ARG A 86 -9.50 -1.31 -6.84
C ARG A 86 -9.89 -1.79 -8.23
N GLN A 87 -9.21 -1.21 -9.22
CA GLN A 87 -9.20 -1.74 -10.58
C GLN A 87 -8.24 -2.95 -10.71
N PRO A 88 -8.44 -3.83 -11.71
CA PRO A 88 -7.50 -4.91 -12.02
C PRO A 88 -6.12 -4.40 -12.44
N LEU A 89 -5.08 -5.22 -12.25
CA LEU A 89 -3.70 -4.89 -12.62
C LEU A 89 -3.53 -4.64 -14.13
N SER A 90 -4.30 -5.32 -14.98
CA SER A 90 -4.30 -5.09 -16.43
C SER A 90 -4.64 -3.64 -16.78
N VAL A 91 -5.67 -3.08 -16.13
CA VAL A 91 -6.07 -1.68 -16.30
C VAL A 91 -4.98 -0.73 -15.81
N TRP A 92 -4.24 -1.08 -14.75
CA TRP A 92 -3.13 -0.25 -14.28
C TRP A 92 -1.97 -0.23 -15.26
N ARG A 93 -1.68 -1.37 -15.90
CA ARG A 93 -0.66 -1.47 -16.95
C ARG A 93 -1.05 -0.67 -18.19
N GLU A 94 -2.29 -0.84 -18.67
CA GLU A 94 -2.85 -0.10 -19.81
C GLU A 94 -2.75 1.43 -19.59
N LYS A 95 -3.03 1.90 -18.38
CA LYS A 95 -2.96 3.32 -18.01
C LYS A 95 -1.56 3.83 -17.64
N GLY A 96 -0.54 2.98 -17.68
CA GLY A 96 0.83 3.35 -17.29
C GLY A 96 0.96 3.78 -15.83
N TRP A 97 0.18 3.19 -14.92
CA TRP A 97 0.15 3.52 -13.48
C TRP A 97 1.13 2.70 -12.62
N ILE A 98 1.91 1.84 -13.25
CA ILE A 98 2.98 1.07 -12.64
C ILE A 98 4.29 1.83 -12.88
N TYR A 99 4.91 2.29 -11.79
CA TYR A 99 6.12 3.11 -11.85
C TYR A 99 7.29 2.37 -11.22
N GLY A 100 8.45 2.44 -11.89
CA GLY A 100 9.69 1.86 -11.36
C GLY A 100 9.63 0.33 -11.22
N PRO A 101 10.46 -0.24 -10.33
CA PRO A 101 10.60 -1.68 -10.16
C PRO A 101 9.52 -2.30 -9.25
N ASP A 102 8.34 -1.68 -9.15
CA ASP A 102 7.25 -2.09 -8.26
C ASP A 102 6.04 -2.58 -9.07
N PRO A 103 6.04 -3.82 -9.60
CA PRO A 103 5.02 -4.33 -10.51
C PRO A 103 3.63 -4.42 -9.88
N ARG A 104 3.53 -4.46 -8.55
CA ARG A 104 2.25 -4.41 -7.84
C ARG A 104 1.77 -2.97 -7.67
N GLY A 105 2.63 -1.96 -7.82
CA GLY A 105 2.28 -0.54 -7.78
C GLY A 105 2.41 0.08 -6.38
N TRP A 106 1.52 1.03 -6.06
CA TRP A 106 1.59 1.89 -4.87
C TRP A 106 1.88 1.14 -3.56
N PHE A 107 1.13 0.08 -3.24
CA PHE A 107 1.27 -0.53 -1.93
C PHE A 107 2.59 -1.31 -1.78
N GLN A 108 3.09 -1.94 -2.84
CA GLN A 108 4.43 -2.53 -2.82
C GLN A 108 5.52 -1.47 -2.73
N TRP A 109 5.38 -0.36 -3.46
CA TRP A 109 6.28 0.79 -3.28
C TRP A 109 6.28 1.25 -1.82
N TYR A 110 5.11 1.40 -1.20
CA TYR A 110 4.99 1.85 0.19
C TYR A 110 5.62 0.85 1.16
N CYS A 111 5.41 -0.46 0.98
CA CYS A 111 6.05 -1.48 1.79
C CYS A 111 7.58 -1.37 1.72
N ARG A 112 8.16 -1.26 0.52
CA ARG A 112 9.60 -1.15 0.32
C ARG A 112 10.16 0.18 0.85
N TYR A 113 9.42 1.27 0.65
CA TYR A 113 9.77 2.59 1.18
C TYR A 113 9.78 2.59 2.71
N TYR A 114 8.76 1.95 3.32
CA TYR A 114 8.70 1.75 4.77
C TYR A 114 9.88 0.92 5.28
N LEU A 115 10.32 -0.11 4.56
CA LEU A 115 11.53 -0.87 4.92
C LEU A 115 12.84 -0.07 4.85
N GLY A 116 12.84 1.08 4.18
CA GLY A 116 14.04 1.91 4.03
C GLY A 116 14.62 1.97 2.62
N ARG A 117 13.96 1.38 1.61
CA ARG A 117 14.37 1.57 0.21
C ARG A 117 14.10 3.02 -0.21
N ARG A 118 15.05 3.64 -0.90
CA ARG A 118 14.89 4.98 -1.48
C ARG A 118 15.19 4.95 -2.97
N VAL A 119 14.28 5.46 -3.78
CA VAL A 119 14.39 5.58 -5.24
C VAL A 119 13.90 6.99 -5.61
N PRO A 120 14.75 8.02 -5.61
CA PRO A 120 14.33 9.42 -5.53
C PRO A 120 13.24 9.84 -6.53
N ASP A 121 13.37 9.46 -7.80
CA ASP A 121 12.38 9.85 -8.83
C ASP A 121 11.05 9.11 -8.70
N ILE A 122 11.08 7.85 -8.23
CA ILE A 122 9.88 7.06 -8.01
C ILE A 122 9.18 7.52 -6.73
N ASP A 123 9.94 7.80 -5.68
CA ASP A 123 9.44 8.27 -4.39
C ASP A 123 8.67 9.58 -4.57
N LYS A 124 9.28 10.57 -5.24
CA LYS A 124 8.62 11.85 -5.58
C LYS A 124 7.28 11.64 -6.30
N ARG A 125 7.24 10.75 -7.30
CA ARG A 125 6.02 10.46 -8.07
C ARG A 125 4.94 9.80 -7.22
N GLN A 126 5.31 8.81 -6.43
CA GLN A 126 4.37 8.07 -5.60
C GLN A 126 3.79 8.96 -4.48
N ILE A 127 4.64 9.76 -3.82
CA ILE A 127 4.21 10.75 -2.83
C ILE A 127 3.25 11.78 -3.43
N ALA A 128 3.53 12.27 -4.65
CA ALA A 128 2.63 13.19 -5.35
C ALA A 128 1.26 12.55 -5.63
N ARG A 129 1.21 11.27 -6.04
CA ARG A 129 -0.04 10.53 -6.25
C ARG A 129 -0.82 10.36 -4.96
N TRP A 130 -0.12 10.00 -3.88
CA TRP A 130 -0.70 9.87 -2.55
C TRP A 130 -1.36 11.18 -2.12
N LYS A 131 -0.62 12.29 -2.14
CA LYS A 131 -1.17 13.63 -1.85
C LYS A 131 -2.41 13.95 -2.68
N GLY A 132 -2.37 13.66 -3.98
CA GLY A 132 -3.52 13.85 -4.85
C GLY A 132 -4.74 13.04 -4.41
N PHE A 133 -4.54 11.84 -3.85
CA PHE A 133 -5.60 10.96 -3.37
C PHE A 133 -6.38 11.52 -2.16
N ALA A 134 -5.79 12.45 -1.39
CA ALA A 134 -6.43 13.12 -0.26
C ALA A 134 -7.78 13.78 -0.60
N ARG A 135 -8.00 14.17 -1.87
CA ARG A 135 -9.29 14.71 -2.34
C ARG A 135 -10.49 13.81 -2.03
N HIS A 136 -10.30 12.49 -1.99
CA HIS A 136 -11.39 11.56 -1.67
C HIS A 136 -11.83 11.66 -0.21
N ALA A 137 -10.91 12.03 0.70
CA ALA A 137 -11.27 12.32 2.08
C ALA A 137 -12.15 13.57 2.18
N GLY A 138 -11.82 14.62 1.41
CA GLY A 138 -12.68 15.82 1.29
C GLY A 138 -14.07 15.50 0.74
N GLN A 139 -14.16 14.61 -0.25
CA GLN A 139 -15.45 14.16 -0.80
C GLN A 139 -16.30 13.44 0.24
N ILE A 140 -15.72 12.63 1.13
CA ILE A 140 -16.47 12.00 2.22
C ILE A 140 -17.01 13.06 3.17
N ARG A 141 -16.15 13.96 3.67
CA ARG A 141 -16.56 15.03 4.61
C ARG A 141 -17.68 15.92 4.05
N ALA A 142 -17.67 16.18 2.75
CA ALA A 142 -18.69 17.01 2.11
C ALA A 142 -20.01 16.29 1.84
N ASN A 143 -20.03 14.94 1.82
CA ASN A 143 -21.18 14.17 1.33
C ASN A 143 -21.70 13.12 2.32
N CYS A 144 -21.07 12.97 3.49
CA CYS A 144 -21.44 12.00 4.50
C CYS A 144 -21.65 12.69 5.84
N TYR A 145 -22.58 12.17 6.65
CA TYR A 145 -22.70 12.60 8.05
C TYR A 145 -21.43 12.21 8.83
N PRO A 146 -20.94 13.07 9.74
CA PRO A 146 -19.82 12.73 10.60
C PRO A 146 -20.08 11.41 11.35
N GLY A 147 -19.13 10.48 11.28
CA GLY A 147 -19.23 9.16 11.92
C GLY A 147 -20.02 8.10 11.15
N ASP A 148 -20.70 8.44 10.04
CA ASP A 148 -21.37 7.44 9.19
C ASP A 148 -20.34 6.68 8.34
N VAL A 149 -19.85 5.58 8.88
CA VAL A 149 -18.89 4.67 8.23
C VAL A 149 -19.51 3.86 7.07
N TYR A 150 -20.84 3.86 6.93
CA TYR A 150 -21.54 3.17 5.85
C TYR A 150 -21.76 4.07 4.63
N CYS A 151 -21.66 5.39 4.78
CA CYS A 151 -21.64 6.30 3.66
C CYS A 151 -20.36 6.14 2.82
N ARG A 152 -20.52 5.95 1.50
CA ARG A 152 -19.43 5.85 0.49
C ARG A 152 -18.36 4.80 0.85
N PRO A 153 -18.74 3.53 1.14
CA PRO A 153 -17.82 2.52 1.68
C PRO A 153 -16.72 2.15 0.68
N ARG A 154 -17.00 2.22 -0.64
CA ARG A 154 -15.98 2.01 -1.67
C ARG A 154 -14.86 3.07 -1.61
N GLN A 155 -15.20 4.34 -1.38
CA GLN A 155 -14.20 5.40 -1.26
C GLN A 155 -13.42 5.28 0.06
N ARG A 156 -14.10 4.92 1.15
CA ARG A 156 -13.45 4.62 2.44
C ARG A 156 -12.45 3.47 2.32
N GLN A 157 -12.83 2.37 1.66
CA GLN A 157 -11.92 1.25 1.39
C GLN A 157 -10.72 1.67 0.53
N ALA A 158 -10.93 2.57 -0.44
CA ALA A 158 -9.86 3.09 -1.26
C ALA A 158 -8.92 4.01 -0.45
N LEU A 159 -9.44 4.86 0.45
CA LEU A 159 -8.63 5.66 1.36
C LEU A 159 -7.74 4.79 2.24
N LEU A 160 -8.29 3.73 2.83
CA LEU A 160 -7.50 2.77 3.61
C LEU A 160 -6.36 2.18 2.78
N GLN A 161 -6.64 1.76 1.54
CA GLN A 161 -5.65 1.21 0.61
C GLN A 161 -4.58 2.21 0.16
N TRP A 162 -4.82 3.50 0.33
CA TRP A 162 -3.86 4.59 0.13
C TRP A 162 -3.28 5.12 1.45
N SER A 163 -3.48 4.41 2.57
CA SER A 163 -3.04 4.81 3.91
C SER A 163 -3.54 6.20 4.34
N TYR A 164 -4.78 6.52 3.99
CA TYR A 164 -5.52 7.62 4.59
C TYR A 164 -6.50 7.08 5.63
N ASP A 165 -6.91 7.93 6.57
CA ASP A 165 -7.96 7.61 7.53
C ASP A 165 -9.30 7.39 6.81
N PRO A 166 -9.88 6.18 6.84
CA PRO A 166 -11.14 5.88 6.20
C PRO A 166 -12.35 6.07 7.13
N LEU A 167 -12.13 6.44 8.40
CA LEU A 167 -13.15 6.59 9.46
C LEU A 167 -13.50 8.06 9.74
N ILE A 168 -13.03 8.97 8.89
CA ILE A 168 -13.36 10.40 8.87
C ILE A 168 -14.84 10.72 8.68
#